data_AF-A0A7X4BVS3-F1
#
_entry.id   AF-A0A7X4BVS3-F1
#
_cell.length_a   1.000
_cell.length_b   1.000
_cell.length_c   1.000
_cell.angle_alpha   90.00
_cell.angle_beta   90.00
_cell.angle_gamma   90.00
#
_symmetry.space_group_name_H-M   'P 1'
#
loop_
_entity.id
_entity.type
_entity.pdbx_description
1 polymer ?
#
loop_
_entity_poly.entity_id
_entity_poly.type
_entity_poly.pdbx_seq_one_letter_code
_entity_poly.pdbx_strand_id
1 'polypeptide(L)'
;MGCCFLRGGPPGLIPPPAAPRHPAPAPRGAGGGPPDAALPVELHGMIARDRCNVCGERTPGEPLGDRLPRCALCGGLRRPDVVLFGEQLDAASLASAQSMAARADLCLVIGTSAEVYPAAAIPWTTLHSGGHIIEVNTQPTSLTRAASTAVHGKAGEVLPALLE
;
A
#
# COMPACT_ATOMS: atom_id res chain seq x y z
N MET A 1 -3.19 -3.16 -4.38
CA MET A 1 -2.42 -3.54 -3.17
C MET A 1 -2.26 -2.29 -2.33
N GLY A 2 -2.87 -2.25 -1.15
CA GLY A 2 -2.67 -1.17 -0.19
C GLY A 2 -1.77 -1.64 0.95
N CYS A 3 -0.63 -0.98 1.15
CA CYS A 3 0.21 -1.16 2.33
C CYS A 3 0.29 0.18 3.07
N CYS A 4 -0.07 0.19 4.35
CA CYS A 4 0.10 1.34 5.22
C CYS A 4 1.22 1.03 6.22
N PHE A 5 2.24 1.90 6.25
CA PHE A 5 3.42 1.74 7.11
C PHE A 5 3.30 2.64 8.33
N LEU A 6 3.33 2.02 9.49
CA LEU A 6 3.20 2.71 10.77
C LEU A 6 4.52 2.56 11.54
N ARG A 7 4.92 3.65 12.18
CA ARG A 7 6.04 3.69 13.13
C ARG A 7 5.49 4.10 14.49
N GLY A 8 5.88 3.38 15.54
CA GLY A 8 5.61 3.75 16.91
C GLY A 8 6.44 4.96 17.34
N GLY A 9 5.97 5.64 18.39
CA GLY A 9 6.85 6.45 19.24
C GLY A 9 7.90 5.59 19.96
N PRO A 10 8.77 6.16 20.83
CA PRO A 10 9.92 5.47 21.39
C PRO A 10 9.58 4.11 22.03
N PRO A 11 10.51 3.14 21.99
CA PRO A 11 10.22 1.71 22.12
C PRO A 11 9.68 1.35 23.51
N GLY A 12 8.50 0.72 23.58
CA GLY A 12 7.96 0.22 24.85
C GLY A 12 6.57 -0.41 24.84
N LEU A 13 5.86 -0.53 23.72
CA LEU A 13 4.43 -0.89 23.74
C LEU A 13 3.98 -2.06 22.85
N ILE A 14 4.89 -2.84 22.27
CA ILE A 14 4.50 -4.09 21.60
C ILE A 14 5.25 -5.26 22.24
N PRO A 15 4.71 -5.88 23.30
CA PRO A 15 5.26 -7.12 23.84
C PRO A 15 5.06 -8.28 22.85
N PRO A 16 5.93 -9.32 22.89
CA PRO A 16 5.76 -10.51 22.07
C PRO A 16 4.42 -11.22 22.38
N PRO A 17 3.80 -11.92 21.41
CA PRO A 17 2.48 -12.50 21.60
C PRO A 17 2.48 -13.56 22.70
N ALA A 18 1.76 -13.28 23.78
CA ALA A 18 1.42 -14.26 24.81
C ALA A 18 0.19 -15.08 24.38
N ALA A 19 0.16 -16.35 24.80
CA ALA A 19 -0.94 -17.30 24.59
C ALA A 19 -2.32 -16.73 25.00
N PRO A 20 -3.44 -17.20 24.40
CA PRO A 20 -4.71 -16.46 24.38
C PRO A 20 -5.31 -16.36 25.78
N ARG A 21 -5.37 -15.13 26.30
CA ARG A 21 -6.19 -14.77 27.46
C ARG A 21 -6.86 -13.43 27.15
N HIS A 22 -8.19 -13.40 27.19
CA HIS A 22 -8.99 -12.20 26.99
C HIS A 22 -8.60 -11.10 28.00
N PRO A 23 -8.29 -9.86 27.57
CA PRO A 23 -8.19 -8.72 28.47
C PRO A 23 -9.40 -7.78 28.36
N ALA A 24 -9.80 -7.23 29.50
CA ALA A 24 -10.81 -6.21 29.69
C ALA A 24 -10.42 -4.85 29.03
N PRO A 25 -11.38 -3.95 28.74
CA PRO A 25 -11.12 -2.73 27.96
C PRO A 25 -10.26 -1.70 28.71
N ALA A 26 -9.29 -1.12 28.01
CA ALA A 26 -8.46 0.00 28.48
C ALA A 26 -9.18 1.35 28.27
N PRO A 27 -8.90 2.37 29.11
CA PRO A 27 -9.65 3.63 29.13
C PRO A 27 -9.27 4.57 27.97
N ARG A 28 -10.23 5.37 27.52
CA ARG A 28 -10.11 6.34 26.41
C ARG A 28 -9.38 7.63 26.85
N GLY A 29 -8.48 8.11 25.99
CA GLY A 29 -7.92 9.48 25.99
C GLY A 29 -7.05 9.66 24.74
N ALA A 30 -7.57 10.23 23.65
CA ALA A 30 -7.64 11.66 23.33
C ALA A 30 -6.30 12.26 22.85
N GLY A 31 -6.20 12.47 21.53
CA GLY A 31 -5.10 13.17 20.86
C GLY A 31 -5.47 13.45 19.40
N GLY A 32 -6.42 14.38 19.20
CA GLY A 32 -6.96 14.76 17.90
C GLY A 32 -6.12 15.80 17.16
N GLY A 33 -5.73 15.45 15.94
CA GLY A 33 -5.26 16.32 14.85
C GLY A 33 -5.24 15.48 13.57
N PRO A 34 -5.58 16.01 12.37
CA PRO A 34 -5.49 15.21 11.15
C PRO A 34 -4.02 14.80 10.97
N PRO A 35 -3.71 13.51 10.78
CA PRO A 35 -2.34 13.08 10.55
C PRO A 35 -1.84 13.76 9.28
N ASP A 36 -0.68 14.41 9.39
CA ASP A 36 0.07 15.03 8.30
C ASP A 36 0.01 14.09 7.07
N ALA A 37 -0.72 14.49 6.02
CA ALA A 37 -1.26 13.55 5.05
C ALA A 37 -0.12 12.86 4.26
N ALA A 38 0.23 11.65 4.66
CA ALA A 38 1.18 10.82 3.94
C ALA A 38 0.62 10.54 2.53
N LEU A 39 1.26 11.10 1.51
CA LEU A 39 0.87 10.90 0.11
C LEU A 39 1.15 9.44 -0.31
N PRO A 40 0.29 8.84 -1.15
CA PRO A 40 0.46 7.47 -1.60
C PRO A 40 1.67 7.29 -2.51
N VAL A 41 2.33 6.12 -2.42
CA VAL A 41 3.32 5.66 -3.39
C VAL A 41 2.63 4.76 -4.41
N GLU A 42 2.48 5.25 -5.64
CA GLU A 42 1.71 4.62 -6.71
C GLU A 42 2.56 3.63 -7.52
N LEU A 43 2.83 2.44 -6.95
CA LEU A 43 3.70 1.44 -7.59
C LEU A 43 3.28 1.05 -9.01
N HIS A 44 1.97 1.00 -9.28
CA HIS A 44 1.42 0.66 -10.60
C HIS A 44 0.92 1.88 -11.37
N GLY A 45 1.36 3.09 -10.98
CA GLY A 45 0.94 4.34 -11.59
C GLY A 45 -0.50 4.75 -11.23
N MET A 46 -1.04 5.69 -12.01
CA MET A 46 -2.29 6.38 -11.74
C MET A 46 -3.15 6.42 -13.00
N ILE A 47 -4.36 5.87 -12.93
CA ILE A 47 -5.28 5.82 -14.08
C ILE A 47 -5.80 7.20 -14.51
N ALA A 48 -5.80 8.17 -13.60
CA ALA A 48 -6.23 9.55 -13.87
C ALA A 48 -5.14 10.40 -14.55
N ARG A 49 -4.00 9.81 -14.89
CA ARG A 49 -2.88 10.43 -15.60
C ARG A 49 -2.62 9.64 -16.87
N ASP A 50 -2.22 10.30 -17.94
CA ASP A 50 -1.76 9.66 -19.17
C ASP A 50 -0.25 9.84 -19.32
N ARG A 51 0.43 8.87 -19.95
CA ARG A 51 1.84 8.99 -20.35
C ARG A 51 2.04 8.75 -21.85
N CYS A 52 3.03 9.41 -22.42
CA CYS A 52 3.51 9.09 -23.76
C CYS A 52 4.38 7.83 -23.75
N ASN A 53 4.12 6.90 -24.68
CA ASN A 53 4.92 5.68 -24.84
C ASN A 53 6.31 5.90 -25.42
N VAL A 54 6.60 7.09 -25.94
CA VAL A 54 7.86 7.40 -26.62
C VAL A 54 8.77 8.24 -25.71
N CYS A 55 8.30 9.42 -25.29
CA CYS A 55 9.12 10.34 -24.49
C CYS A 55 8.82 10.30 -22.99
N GLY A 56 7.80 9.54 -22.55
CA GLY A 56 7.43 9.44 -21.14
C GLY A 56 6.66 10.63 -20.56
N GLU A 57 6.36 11.67 -21.36
CA GLU A 57 5.65 12.86 -20.89
C GLU A 57 4.30 12.52 -20.26
N ARG A 58 4.02 13.11 -19.09
CA ARG A 58 2.83 12.85 -18.28
C ARG A 58 1.92 14.06 -18.22
N THR A 59 0.62 13.86 -18.40
CA THR A 59 -0.40 14.91 -18.21
C THR A 59 -1.63 14.31 -17.54
N PRO A 60 -2.59 15.12 -17.05
CA PRO A 60 -3.90 14.62 -16.66
C PRO A 60 -4.50 13.74 -17.77
N GLY A 61 -5.16 12.66 -17.36
CA GLY A 61 -5.80 11.73 -18.28
C GLY A 61 -6.95 12.40 -19.02
N GLU A 62 -7.07 12.10 -20.30
CA GLU A 62 -8.14 12.63 -21.14
C GLU A 62 -9.21 11.56 -21.40
N PRO A 63 -10.49 11.93 -21.51
CA PRO A 63 -11.53 11.01 -21.93
C PRO A 63 -11.18 10.41 -23.31
N LEU A 64 -11.45 9.12 -23.46
CA LEU A 64 -11.33 8.46 -24.77
C LEU A 64 -12.34 9.08 -25.74
N GLY A 65 -11.83 9.73 -26.79
CA GLY A 65 -12.61 10.14 -27.96
C GLY A 65 -12.47 9.14 -29.11
N ASP A 66 -12.97 9.52 -30.29
CA ASP A 66 -12.93 8.68 -31.50
C ASP A 66 -11.50 8.44 -32.03
N ARG A 67 -10.52 9.21 -31.57
CA ARG A 67 -9.12 9.13 -31.97
C ARG A 67 -8.24 8.85 -30.77
N LEU A 68 -7.21 8.03 -30.97
CA LEU A 68 -6.20 7.77 -29.93
C LEU A 68 -5.43 9.06 -29.57
N PRO A 69 -5.22 9.34 -28.28
CA PRO A 69 -4.55 10.55 -27.83
C PRO A 69 -3.07 10.53 -28.24
N ARG A 70 -2.55 11.72 -28.59
CA ARG A 70 -1.17 11.91 -29.06
C ARG A 70 -0.43 12.91 -28.18
N CYS A 71 0.87 12.69 -28.04
CA CYS A 71 1.76 13.57 -27.30
C CYS A 71 2.00 14.87 -28.08
N ALA A 72 1.74 16.01 -27.46
CA ALA A 72 2.01 17.32 -28.05
C ALA A 72 3.51 17.59 -28.28
N LEU A 73 4.39 16.91 -27.53
CA LEU A 73 5.85 17.11 -27.62
C LEU A 73 6.51 16.29 -28.73
N CYS A 74 6.05 15.05 -28.98
CA CYS A 74 6.72 14.14 -29.92
C CYS A 74 5.78 13.43 -30.91
N GLY A 75 4.47 13.65 -30.84
CA GLY A 75 3.47 13.01 -31.72
C GLY A 75 3.19 11.53 -31.42
N GLY A 76 3.92 10.92 -30.49
CA GLY A 76 3.75 9.53 -30.08
C GLY A 76 2.39 9.25 -29.41
N LEU A 77 1.95 8.00 -29.43
CA LEU A 77 0.70 7.60 -28.78
C LEU A 77 0.79 7.74 -27.27
N ARG A 78 -0.33 8.16 -26.68
CA ARG A 78 -0.52 8.20 -25.23
C ARG A 78 -1.45 7.11 -24.77
N ARG A 79 -1.35 6.81 -23.49
CA ARG A 79 -2.18 5.83 -22.79
C ARG A 79 -2.24 6.18 -21.31
N PRO A 80 -3.16 5.57 -20.54
CA PRO A 80 -3.17 5.70 -19.09
C PRO A 80 -1.80 5.36 -18.51
N ASP A 81 -1.35 6.17 -17.56
CA ASP A 81 -0.08 6.01 -16.87
C ASP A 81 -0.18 4.95 -15.77
N VAL A 82 -0.52 3.76 -16.22
CA VAL A 82 -0.54 2.54 -15.42
C VAL A 82 0.59 1.62 -15.87
N VAL A 83 1.13 0.84 -14.95
CA VAL A 83 2.06 -0.23 -15.27
C VAL A 83 1.27 -1.44 -15.76
N LEU A 84 1.59 -1.94 -16.94
CA LEU A 84 1.01 -3.16 -17.48
C LEU A 84 1.88 -4.37 -17.14
N PHE A 85 1.31 -5.58 -17.16
CA PHE A 85 2.11 -6.79 -17.00
C PHE A 85 3.24 -6.87 -18.03
N GLY A 86 4.43 -7.22 -17.57
CA GLY A 86 5.65 -7.22 -18.39
C GLY A 86 6.40 -5.88 -18.40
N GLU A 87 5.79 -4.79 -17.91
CA GLU A 87 6.51 -3.52 -17.72
C GLU A 87 7.20 -3.46 -16.37
N GLN A 88 8.29 -2.70 -16.32
CA GLN A 88 8.98 -2.41 -15.07
C GLN A 88 8.21 -1.37 -14.25
N LEU A 89 8.23 -1.53 -12.92
CA LEU A 89 7.79 -0.47 -12.01
C LEU A 89 8.76 0.71 -12.08
N ASP A 90 8.26 1.89 -11.71
CA ASP A 90 9.11 3.05 -11.46
C ASP A 90 10.09 2.75 -10.30
N ALA A 91 11.38 2.80 -10.60
CA ALA A 91 12.42 2.38 -9.66
C ALA A 91 12.46 3.24 -8.39
N ALA A 92 12.19 4.55 -8.51
CA ALA A 92 12.17 5.46 -7.38
C ALA A 92 10.98 5.18 -6.45
N SER A 93 9.81 4.93 -7.02
CA SER A 93 8.60 4.55 -6.29
C SER A 93 8.79 3.21 -5.55
N LEU A 94 9.35 2.21 -6.23
CA LEU A 94 9.65 0.92 -5.61
C LEU A 94 10.66 1.04 -4.46
N ALA A 95 11.76 1.76 -4.67
CA ALA A 95 12.77 1.99 -3.64
C ALA A 95 12.20 2.77 -2.44
N SER A 96 11.35 3.78 -2.70
CA SER A 96 10.65 4.52 -1.66
C SER A 96 9.77 3.61 -0.81
N ALA A 97 8.93 2.79 -1.45
CA ALA A 97 8.06 1.85 -0.73
C ALA A 97 8.84 0.82 0.09
N GLN A 98 9.94 0.28 -0.46
CA GLN A 98 10.83 -0.64 0.25
C GLN A 98 11.50 0.02 1.46
N SER A 99 11.98 1.26 1.31
CA SER A 99 12.58 2.04 2.40
C SER A 99 11.59 2.33 3.53
N MET A 100 10.35 2.68 3.18
CA MET A 100 9.27 2.86 4.15
C MET A 100 8.96 1.55 4.89
N ALA A 101 8.84 0.45 4.16
CA ALA A 101 8.60 -0.88 4.73
C ALA A 101 9.72 -1.32 5.68
N ALA A 102 10.98 -1.14 5.29
CA ALA A 102 12.13 -1.54 6.11
C ALA A 102 12.23 -0.78 7.45
N ARG A 103 11.62 0.41 7.52
CA ARG A 103 11.63 1.27 8.72
C ARG A 103 10.35 1.19 9.54
N ALA A 104 9.36 0.44 9.06
CA ALA A 104 8.05 0.34 9.67
C ALA A 104 8.08 -0.66 10.84
N ASP A 105 7.45 -0.29 11.95
CA ASP A 105 7.22 -1.22 13.06
C ASP A 105 6.00 -2.10 12.76
N LEU A 106 5.09 -1.61 11.90
CA LEU A 106 3.88 -2.29 11.49
C LEU A 106 3.56 -1.98 10.02
N CYS A 107 3.29 -3.02 9.23
CA CYS A 107 2.74 -2.93 7.87
C CYS A 107 1.31 -3.49 7.87
N LEU A 108 0.33 -2.62 7.63
CA LEU A 108 -1.05 -2.99 7.43
C LEU A 108 -1.29 -3.27 5.94
N VAL A 109 -1.57 -4.52 5.59
CA VAL A 109 -1.82 -5.00 4.22
C VAL A 109 -3.32 -5.14 4.02
N ILE A 110 -3.88 -4.42 3.04
CA ILE A 110 -5.32 -4.30 2.84
C ILE A 110 -5.68 -4.68 1.41
N GLY A 111 -6.61 -5.62 1.25
CA GLY A 111 -7.31 -5.88 -0.01
C GLY A 111 -6.37 -6.24 -1.18
N THR A 112 -5.54 -7.27 -1.01
CA THR A 112 -4.66 -7.78 -2.08
C THR A 112 -4.50 -9.28 -1.95
N SER A 113 -4.29 -10.00 -3.06
CA SER A 113 -3.91 -11.42 -3.01
C SER A 113 -2.44 -11.65 -2.64
N ALA A 114 -1.61 -10.59 -2.65
CA ALA A 114 -0.17 -10.67 -2.42
C ALA A 114 0.58 -11.61 -3.39
N GLU A 115 0.19 -11.60 -4.67
CA GLU A 115 0.77 -12.46 -5.72
C GLU A 115 1.49 -11.66 -6.83
N VAL A 116 1.26 -10.35 -6.93
CA VAL A 116 1.82 -9.52 -8.00
C VAL A 116 3.19 -8.98 -7.58
N TYR A 117 4.25 -9.49 -8.20
CA TYR A 117 5.62 -9.07 -7.94
C TYR A 117 6.06 -7.91 -8.85
N PRO A 118 6.92 -7.00 -8.36
CA PRO A 118 7.61 -7.04 -7.07
C PRO A 118 6.83 -6.47 -5.86
N ALA A 119 5.63 -5.92 -6.06
CA ALA A 119 4.85 -5.29 -4.98
C ALA A 119 4.55 -6.24 -3.79
N ALA A 120 4.25 -7.51 -4.08
CA ALA A 120 4.01 -8.54 -3.08
C ALA A 120 5.18 -8.76 -2.09
N ALA A 121 6.41 -8.38 -2.43
CA ALA A 121 7.59 -8.49 -1.56
C ALA A 121 7.66 -7.39 -0.48
N ILE A 122 6.87 -6.33 -0.61
CA ILE A 122 6.98 -5.15 0.26
C ILE A 122 6.60 -5.46 1.72
N PRO A 123 5.49 -6.14 2.02
CA PRO A 123 5.15 -6.51 3.40
C PRO A 123 6.23 -7.39 4.04
N TRP A 124 6.79 -8.32 3.27
CA TRP A 124 7.92 -9.15 3.72
C TRP A 124 9.12 -8.31 4.12
N THR A 125 9.40 -7.18 3.45
CA THR A 125 10.49 -6.28 3.83
C THR A 125 10.31 -5.74 5.26
N THR A 126 9.07 -5.44 5.67
CA THR A 126 8.75 -5.03 7.05
C THR A 126 9.07 -6.16 8.03
N LEU A 127 8.58 -7.37 7.74
CA LEU A 127 8.79 -8.54 8.62
C LEU A 127 10.27 -8.88 8.78
N HIS A 128 11.04 -8.90 7.69
CA HIS A 128 12.48 -9.18 7.73
C HIS A 128 13.29 -8.09 8.44
N SER A 129 12.73 -6.88 8.56
CA SER A 129 13.34 -5.76 9.30
C SER A 129 12.93 -5.74 10.78
N GLY A 130 12.18 -6.74 11.24
CA GLY A 130 11.74 -6.88 12.63
C GLY A 130 10.38 -6.25 12.95
N GLY A 131 9.69 -5.69 11.95
CA GLY A 131 8.34 -5.18 12.11
C GLY A 131 7.26 -6.27 12.02
N HIS A 132 6.01 -5.87 12.24
CA HIS A 132 4.85 -6.76 12.20
C HIS A 132 4.02 -6.56 10.93
N ILE A 133 3.26 -7.58 10.55
CA ILE A 133 2.26 -7.50 9.48
C ILE A 133 0.87 -7.72 10.09
N ILE A 134 -0.06 -6.83 9.78
CA ILE A 134 -1.50 -7.08 9.95
C ILE A 134 -2.11 -7.16 8.56
N GLU A 135 -2.89 -8.20 8.32
CA GLU A 135 -3.62 -8.39 7.07
C GLU A 135 -5.11 -8.14 7.27
N VAL A 136 -5.73 -7.38 6.37
CA VAL A 136 -7.18 -7.24 6.25
C VAL A 136 -7.60 -7.66 4.86
N ASN A 137 -8.26 -8.81 4.74
CA ASN A 137 -8.69 -9.32 3.46
C ASN A 137 -9.93 -10.20 3.56
N THR A 138 -10.67 -10.31 2.46
CA THR A 138 -11.85 -11.18 2.39
C THR A 138 -11.52 -12.64 2.21
N GLN A 139 -10.27 -13.00 1.92
CA GLN A 139 -9.78 -14.36 1.75
C GLN A 139 -8.32 -14.44 2.25
N PRO A 140 -7.86 -15.61 2.72
CA PRO A 140 -6.44 -15.82 3.03
C PRO A 140 -5.53 -15.63 1.81
N THR A 141 -4.29 -15.24 2.05
CA THR A 141 -3.25 -15.01 1.03
C THR A 141 -1.95 -15.72 1.40
N SER A 142 -0.93 -15.56 0.55
CA SER A 142 0.44 -16.00 0.84
C SER A 142 1.04 -15.37 2.11
N LEU A 143 0.51 -14.22 2.56
CA LEU A 143 0.96 -13.52 3.76
C LEU A 143 0.30 -14.01 5.05
N THR A 144 -0.87 -14.63 4.98
CA THR A 144 -1.72 -14.90 6.16
C THR A 144 -1.00 -15.68 7.26
N ARG A 145 -0.13 -16.64 6.90
CA ARG A 145 0.64 -17.42 7.89
C ARG A 145 1.76 -16.63 8.56
N ALA A 146 2.29 -15.61 7.90
CA ALA A 146 3.36 -14.76 8.42
C ALA A 146 2.81 -13.52 9.13
N ALA A 147 1.56 -13.14 8.86
CA ALA A 147 0.90 -12.03 9.53
C ALA A 147 0.77 -12.29 11.04
N SER A 148 1.11 -11.28 11.84
CA SER A 148 0.89 -11.31 13.30
C SER A 148 -0.61 -11.31 13.64
N THR A 149 -1.44 -10.75 12.75
CA THR A 149 -2.90 -10.83 12.83
C THR A 149 -3.47 -10.79 11.43
N ALA A 150 -4.43 -11.66 11.15
CA ALA A 150 -5.21 -11.66 9.91
C ALA A 150 -6.69 -11.45 10.25
N VAL A 151 -7.27 -10.37 9.73
CA VAL A 151 -8.66 -10.01 9.91
C VAL A 151 -9.42 -10.33 8.64
N HIS A 152 -10.37 -11.25 8.75
CA HIS A 152 -11.19 -11.67 7.62
C HIS A 152 -12.42 -10.77 7.48
N GLY A 153 -12.49 -10.01 6.38
CA GLY A 153 -13.61 -9.12 6.12
C GLY A 153 -13.34 -8.11 5.02
N LYS A 154 -14.37 -7.34 4.64
CA LYS A 154 -14.21 -6.25 3.68
C LYS A 154 -13.51 -5.08 4.34
N ALA A 155 -12.51 -4.51 3.69
CA ALA A 155 -11.75 -3.36 4.20
C ALA A 155 -12.66 -2.18 4.57
N GLY A 156 -13.70 -1.91 3.76
CA GLY A 156 -14.66 -0.83 4.01
C GLY A 156 -15.55 -1.02 5.26
N GLU A 157 -15.60 -2.22 5.82
CA GLU A 157 -16.33 -2.52 7.06
C GLU A 157 -15.35 -2.63 8.25
N VAL A 158 -14.21 -3.32 8.03
CA VAL A 158 -13.20 -3.57 9.07
C VAL A 158 -12.45 -2.30 9.47
N LEU A 159 -11.97 -1.50 8.51
CA LEU A 159 -11.11 -0.36 8.82
C LEU A 159 -11.81 0.74 9.63
N PRO A 160 -13.07 1.14 9.33
CA PRO A 160 -13.78 2.09 10.18
C PRO A 160 -13.93 1.59 11.63
N ALA A 161 -14.24 0.31 11.83
CA ALA A 161 -14.39 -0.27 13.17
C ALA A 161 -13.09 -0.29 13.99
N LEU A 162 -11.92 -0.24 13.35
CA LEU A 162 -10.63 -0.12 14.05
C LEU A 162 -10.36 1.29 14.60
N LEU A 163 -11.15 2.29 14.20
CA LEU A 163 -10.98 3.68 14.62
C LEU A 163 -11.89 4.06 15.81
N GLU A 164 -12.79 3.19 16.24
CA GLU A 164 -13.79 3.40 17.31
C GLU A 164 -13.34 2.95 18.72
#